data_AF-A0A535LHD6-F1
#
_entry.id   AF-A0A535LHD6-F1
#
_cell.length_a   1.000
_cell.length_b   1.000
_cell.length_c   1.000
_cell.angle_alpha   90.00
_cell.angle_beta   90.00
_cell.angle_gamma   90.00
#
_symmetry.space_group_name_H-M   'P 1'
#
loop_
_entity.id
_entity.type
_entity.pdbx_description
1 polymer ?
#
loop_
_entity_poly.entity_id
_entity_poly.type
_entity_poly.pdbx_seq_one_letter_code
_entity_poly.pdbx_strand_id
1 'polypeptide(L)'
;MAVAPQVREAPPLAIARQPTPRPWRRLKLPKSLGVRIGLIVASVLFLLPLYWMANSALKNIDELSAFPPTLYPHAPAFENFV
;
A
#
# COMPACT_ATOMS: atom_id res chain seq x y z
N MET A 1 78.46 -11.97 22.29
CA MET A 1 77.93 -11.85 20.92
C MET A 1 76.43 -11.62 21.02
N ALA A 2 75.97 -10.47 20.51
CA ALA A 2 74.64 -9.94 20.72
C ALA A 2 73.56 -10.80 20.06
N VAL A 3 72.58 -11.26 20.85
CA VAL A 3 71.34 -11.85 20.33
C VAL A 3 70.43 -10.68 19.96
N ALA A 4 70.23 -10.48 18.66
CA ALA A 4 69.29 -9.49 18.14
C ALA A 4 67.87 -9.81 18.65
N PRO A 5 67.09 -8.81 19.12
CA PRO A 5 65.72 -9.04 19.52
C PRO A 5 64.91 -9.37 18.27
N GLN A 6 64.35 -10.58 18.24
CA GLN A 6 63.43 -11.05 17.20
C GLN A 6 62.23 -10.10 17.16
N VAL A 7 62.13 -9.33 16.07
CA VAL A 7 60.97 -8.49 15.76
C VAL A 7 59.77 -9.44 15.63
N ARG A 8 58.92 -9.48 16.66
CA ARG A 8 57.63 -10.17 16.60
C ARG A 8 56.80 -9.46 15.53
N GLU A 9 56.77 -10.04 14.34
CA GLU A 9 55.80 -9.69 13.32
C GLU A 9 54.41 -9.84 13.95
N ALA A 10 53.73 -8.70 14.15
CA ALA A 10 52.37 -8.69 14.67
C ALA A 10 51.51 -9.56 13.74
N PRO A 11 50.60 -10.39 14.29
CA PRO A 11 49.72 -11.20 13.46
C PRO A 11 49.06 -10.28 12.43
N PRO A 12 49.03 -10.63 11.13
CA PRO A 12 48.27 -9.85 10.19
C PRO A 12 46.86 -9.78 10.76
N LEU A 13 46.42 -8.57 11.10
CA LEU A 13 45.05 -8.26 11.43
C LEU A 13 44.26 -8.55 10.16
N ALA A 14 44.02 -9.83 9.90
CA ALA A 14 43.01 -10.31 9.01
C ALA A 14 41.71 -9.90 9.67
N ILE A 15 41.36 -8.63 9.46
CA ILE A 15 40.06 -8.06 9.77
C ILE A 15 39.10 -8.84 8.89
N ALA A 16 38.68 -9.99 9.40
CA ALA A 16 37.58 -10.75 8.88
C ALA A 16 36.40 -9.79 8.92
N ARG A 17 36.09 -9.18 7.76
CA ARG A 17 34.88 -8.39 7.58
C ARG A 17 33.74 -9.36 7.76
N GLN A 18 33.25 -9.47 8.99
CA GLN A 18 32.03 -10.21 9.27
C GLN A 18 30.91 -9.47 8.52
N PRO A 19 30.27 -10.06 7.50
CA PRO A 19 29.09 -9.47 6.91
C PRO A 19 28.04 -9.43 8.01
N THR A 20 27.73 -8.23 8.52
CA THR A 20 26.67 -8.07 9.52
C THR A 20 25.37 -8.59 8.89
N PRO A 21 24.76 -9.65 9.45
CA PRO A 21 23.49 -10.14 8.92
C PRO A 21 22.47 -9.02 9.11
N ARG A 22 22.03 -8.40 8.01
CA ARG A 22 20.90 -7.47 8.06
C ARG A 22 19.71 -8.28 8.55
N PRO A 23 19.14 -7.99 9.74
CA PRO A 23 17.98 -8.73 10.18
C PRO A 23 16.89 -8.42 9.15
N TRP A 24 16.47 -9.45 8.42
CA TRP A 24 15.27 -9.40 7.60
C TRP A 24 14.14 -8.98 8.51
N ARG A 25 13.81 -7.70 8.42
CA ARG A 25 12.86 -6.99 9.27
C ARG A 25 11.52 -7.63 8.98
N ARG A 26 11.16 -8.69 9.73
CA ARG A 26 9.86 -9.33 9.60
C ARG A 26 8.84 -8.23 9.74
N LEU A 27 8.06 -8.00 8.67
CA LEU A 27 7.00 -7.02 8.66
C LEU A 27 5.97 -7.49 9.69
N LYS A 28 6.06 -6.95 10.90
CA LYS A 28 5.09 -7.26 11.95
C LYS A 28 3.83 -6.51 11.58
N LEU A 29 2.84 -7.22 11.03
CA LEU A 29 1.51 -6.65 10.83
C LEU A 29 0.95 -6.26 12.20
N PRO A 30 0.62 -4.97 12.41
CA PRO A 30 0.05 -4.56 13.68
C PRO A 30 -1.35 -5.17 13.81
N LYS A 31 -1.73 -5.57 15.02
CA LYS A 31 -3.07 -6.09 15.33
C LYS A 31 -4.19 -5.12 14.93
N SER A 32 -3.88 -3.82 14.82
CA SER A 32 -4.79 -2.77 14.34
C SER A 32 -5.10 -2.84 12.85
N LEU A 33 -4.39 -3.64 12.05
CA LEU A 33 -4.62 -3.74 10.60
C LEU A 33 -6.00 -4.32 10.29
N GLY A 34 -6.44 -5.33 11.04
CA GLY A 34 -7.77 -5.92 10.87
C GLY A 34 -8.89 -4.90 11.12
N VAL A 35 -8.77 -4.11 12.19
CA VAL A 35 -9.72 -3.03 12.51
C VAL A 35 -9.74 -1.97 11.42
N ARG A 36 -8.56 -1.55 10.92
CA ARG A 36 -8.47 -0.57 9.83
C ARG A 36 -9.14 -1.07 8.54
N ILE A 37 -8.87 -2.31 8.15
CA ILE A 37 -9.51 -2.92 6.98
C ILE A 37 -11.03 -2.99 7.18
N GLY A 38 -11.49 -3.43 8.34
CA GLY A 38 -12.91 -3.47 8.68
C GLY A 38 -13.59 -2.10 8.58
N LEU A 39 -12.95 -1.05 9.09
CA LEU A 39 -13.44 0.32 8.98
C LEU A 39 -13.48 0.81 7.53
N ILE A 40 -12.46 0.52 6.72
CA ILE A 40 -12.45 0.88 5.29
C ILE A 40 -13.60 0.19 4.55
N VAL A 41 -13.79 -1.12 4.79
CA VAL A 41 -14.88 -1.88 4.17
C VAL A 41 -16.23 -1.31 4.59
N ALA A 42 -16.43 -1.04 5.88
CA ALA A 42 -17.66 -0.43 6.39
C ALA A 42 -17.93 0.94 5.73
N SER A 43 -16.91 1.79 5.61
CA SER A 43 -17.02 3.08 4.92
C SER A 43 -17.39 2.94 3.45
N VAL A 44 -16.76 2.01 2.72
CA VAL A 44 -17.07 1.77 1.30
C VAL A 44 -18.51 1.26 1.14
N LEU A 45 -18.95 0.33 1.99
CA LEU A 45 -20.32 -0.18 1.98
C LEU A 45 -21.34 0.93 2.27
N PHE A 46 -21.01 1.87 3.17
CA PHE A 46 -21.84 3.02 3.47
C PHE A 46 -21.89 4.04 2.31
N LEU A 47 -20.77 4.25 1.62
CA LEU A 47 -20.68 5.16 0.48
C LEU A 47 -21.30 4.60 -0.80
N LEU A 48 -21.38 3.27 -0.94
CA LEU A 48 -21.90 2.61 -2.13
C LEU A 48 -23.32 3.09 -2.55
N PRO A 49 -24.33 3.15 -1.66
CA PRO A 49 -25.65 3.66 -2.05
C PRO A 49 -25.61 5.15 -2.43
N LEU A 50 -24.80 5.96 -1.76
CA LEU A 50 -24.64 7.39 -2.10
C LEU A 50 -23.99 7.58 -3.47
N TYR A 51 -22.96 6.78 -3.77
CA TYR A 51 -22.35 6.74 -5.09
C TYR A 51 -23.38 6.37 -6.16
N TRP A 52 -24.19 5.34 -5.91
CA TRP A 52 -25.20 4.89 -6.87
C TRP A 52 -26.28 5.95 -7.11
N MET A 53 -26.72 6.64 -6.07
CA MET A 53 -27.67 7.76 -6.18
C MET A 53 -27.08 8.90 -7.00
N ALA A 54 -25.87 9.37 -6.68
CA ALA A 54 -25.22 10.44 -7.41
C ALA A 54 -24.95 10.08 -8.87
N ASN A 55 -24.49 8.85 -9.13
CA ASN A 55 -24.27 8.31 -10.47
C ASN A 55 -25.55 8.29 -11.29
N SER A 56 -26.66 7.82 -10.70
CA SER A 56 -27.94 7.71 -11.41
C SER A 56 -28.58 9.09 -11.65
N ALA A 57 -28.41 10.03 -10.71
CA ALA A 57 -28.91 11.40 -10.86
C ALA A 57 -28.21 12.19 -11.99
N LEU A 58 -27.00 11.79 -12.38
CA LEU A 58 -26.24 12.40 -13.47
C LEU A 58 -26.44 11.70 -14.82
N LYS A 59 -27.34 10.71 -14.93
CA LYS A 59 -27.57 9.97 -16.18
C LYS A 59 -28.88 10.37 -16.85
N ASN A 60 -28.89 10.25 -18.18
CA ASN A 60 -30.09 10.36 -18.99
C ASN A 60 -30.91 9.05 -18.96
N ILE A 61 -32.19 9.13 -19.32
CA ILE A 61 -33.10 7.97 -19.33
C ILE A 61 -32.62 6.85 -20.27
N ASP A 62 -32.01 7.22 -21.39
CA ASP A 62 -31.47 6.27 -22.37
C ASP A 62 -30.27 5.49 -21.79
N GLU A 63 -29.41 6.16 -21.02
CA GLU A 63 -28.25 5.53 -20.37
C GLU A 63 -28.68 4.67 -19.17
N LEU A 64 -29.71 5.08 -18.43
CA LEU A 64 -30.29 4.29 -17.33
C LEU A 64 -30.96 3.00 -17.83
N SER A 65 -31.50 3.02 -19.05
CA SER A 65 -32.20 1.89 -19.67
C SER A 65 -31.27 1.01 -20.53
N ALA A 66 -29.98 1.38 -20.66
CA ALA A 66 -29.01 0.66 -21.46
C ALA A 66 -28.51 -0.61 -20.75
N PHE A 67 -28.28 -1.66 -21.54
CA PHE A 67 -27.62 -2.89 -21.09
C PHE A 67 -26.29 -3.08 -21.85
N PRO A 68 -25.15 -3.28 -21.15
CA PRO A 68 -25.00 -3.36 -19.69
C PRO A 68 -25.09 -2.00 -18.98
N PRO A 69 -25.45 -1.96 -17.68
CA PRO A 69 -25.49 -0.72 -16.91
C PRO A 69 -24.08 -0.12 -16.78
N THR A 70 -23.95 1.17 -17.07
CA THR A 70 -22.67 1.89 -16.99
C THR A 70 -22.30 2.16 -15.52
N LEU A 71 -21.02 2.06 -15.17
CA LEU A 71 -20.58 2.28 -13.78
C LEU A 71 -20.49 3.76 -13.41
N TYR A 72 -20.23 4.62 -14.38
CA TYR A 72 -20.13 6.08 -14.28
C TYR A 72 -20.91 6.73 -15.43
N PRO A 73 -21.37 7.99 -15.32
CA PRO A 73 -22.12 8.63 -16.39
C PRO A 73 -21.20 8.96 -17.56
N HIS A 74 -21.57 8.55 -18.77
CA HIS A 74 -20.81 8.90 -19.98
C HIS A 74 -21.10 10.33 -20.44
N ALA A 75 -22.34 10.79 -20.26
CA ALA A 75 -22.78 12.15 -20.55
C ALA A 75 -23.52 12.72 -19.31
N PRO A 76 -22.85 13.53 -18.47
CA PRO A 76 -23.47 14.10 -17.27
C PRO A 76 -24.71 14.96 -17.59
N ALA A 77 -25.86 14.50 -17.12
CA ALA A 77 -27.16 15.13 -17.31
C ALA A 77 -27.44 16.15 -16.19
N PHE A 78 -26.85 17.34 -16.28
CA PHE A 78 -27.10 18.42 -15.31
C PHE A 78 -28.52 19.00 -15.37
N GLU A 79 -29.22 18.75 -16.48
CA GLU A 79 -30.63 19.11 -16.66
C GLU A 79 -31.57 18.46 -15.63
N ASN A 80 -31.15 17.39 -14.96
CA ASN A 80 -31.89 16.77 -13.86
C ASN A 80 -31.97 17.64 -12.58
N PHE A 81 -31.25 18.77 -12.51
CA PHE A 81 -31.13 19.62 -11.32
C PHE A 81 -31.64 21.06 -11.48
N VAL A 82 -32.23 21.42 -12.64
CA VAL A 82 -32.72 22.76 -12.95
C VAL A 82 -34.22 22.83 -13.15
#